data_AF-A0A211ZJB1-F1
#
_entry.id   AF-A0A211ZJB1-F1
#
_cell.length_a   1.000
_cell.length_b   1.000
_cell.length_c   1.000
_cell.angle_alpha   90.00
_cell.angle_beta   90.00
_cell.angle_gamma   90.00
#
_symmetry.space_group_name_H-M   'P 1'
#
loop_
_entity.id
_entity.type
_entity.pdbx_description
1 polymer ?
#
loop_
_entity_poly.entity_id
_entity_poly.type
_entity_poly.pdbx_seq_one_letter_code
_entity_poly.pdbx_strand_id
1 'polypeptide(L)'
;MPLSTFTDFGAWTAGIPCPPWMPVYDFRAFTDRTYAECGYSSAPMEASYFQAMHLRELQALIEICRACEMVDGGPYRLQGASADIDRVLARNAQDGAPTYTRLLELLVQDGLLAPAERKD
;
A
#
# COMPACT_ATOMS: atom_id res chain seq x y z
N MET A 1 -15.59 -16.20 -16.39
CA MET A 1 -14.67 -15.10 -16.76
C MET A 1 -13.38 -15.35 -16.00
N PRO A 2 -12.21 -15.49 -16.65
CA PRO A 2 -10.97 -15.59 -15.88
C PRO A 2 -10.79 -14.24 -15.18
N LEU A 3 -10.72 -14.27 -13.85
CA LEU A 3 -10.29 -13.12 -13.06
C LEU A 3 -8.89 -12.78 -13.59
N SER A 4 -8.74 -11.61 -14.21
CA SER A 4 -7.43 -11.10 -14.61
C SER A 4 -6.51 -11.22 -13.41
N THR A 5 -5.56 -12.15 -13.49
CA THR A 5 -4.53 -12.29 -12.48
C THR A 5 -3.78 -10.97 -12.46
N PHE A 6 -3.78 -10.29 -11.32
CA PHE A 6 -2.92 -9.14 -11.05
C PHE A 6 -1.46 -9.61 -11.16
N THR A 7 -0.95 -9.74 -12.39
CA THR A 7 0.41 -10.22 -12.65
C THR A 7 1.39 -9.08 -12.85
N ASP A 8 0.88 -7.86 -13.06
CA ASP A 8 1.73 -6.70 -13.32
C ASP A 8 1.05 -5.40 -12.86
N PHE A 9 1.30 -5.04 -11.60
CA PHE A 9 0.88 -3.74 -11.07
C PHE A 9 1.58 -2.58 -11.79
N GLY A 10 2.82 -2.79 -12.25
CA GLY A 10 3.59 -1.81 -13.02
C GLY A 10 2.91 -1.44 -14.34
N ALA A 11 2.40 -2.43 -15.08
CA ALA A 11 1.61 -2.22 -16.29
C ALA A 11 0.29 -1.48 -16.04
N TRP A 12 -0.33 -1.68 -14.87
CA TRP A 12 -1.59 -1.00 -14.52
C TRP A 12 -1.38 0.46 -14.10
N THR A 13 -0.23 0.76 -13.48
CA THR A 13 0.18 2.14 -13.15
C THR A 13 0.93 2.85 -14.27
N ALA A 14 1.21 2.17 -15.39
CA ALA A 14 1.96 2.74 -16.51
C ALA A 14 1.22 3.97 -17.08
N GLY A 15 1.83 5.14 -16.90
CA GLY A 15 1.27 6.42 -17.36
C GLY A 15 0.49 7.21 -16.29
N ILE A 16 0.28 6.66 -15.08
CA ILE A 16 -0.13 7.46 -13.93
C ILE A 16 1.14 8.17 -13.43
N PRO A 17 1.20 9.52 -13.42
CA PRO A 17 2.34 10.21 -12.83
C PRO A 17 2.42 9.82 -11.35
N CYS A 18 3.38 8.96 -11.01
CA CYS A 18 3.70 8.64 -9.64
C CYS A 18 4.13 9.94 -8.96
N PRO A 19 3.45 10.37 -7.89
CA PRO A 19 3.94 11.49 -7.12
C PRO A 19 5.40 11.24 -6.70
N PRO A 20 6.29 12.23 -6.68
CA PRO A 20 7.71 12.04 -6.36
C PRO A 20 7.95 11.40 -4.99
N TRP A 21 6.97 11.52 -4.10
CA TRP A 21 6.95 10.93 -2.76
C TRP A 21 6.47 9.48 -2.73
N MET A 22 5.90 8.95 -3.82
CA MET A 22 5.39 7.58 -3.85
C MET A 22 6.58 6.62 -3.96
N PRO A 23 6.73 5.64 -3.03
CA PRO A 23 7.83 4.68 -3.11
C PRO A 23 7.82 3.95 -4.45
N VAL A 24 9.00 3.62 -4.97
CA VAL A 24 9.11 2.68 -6.08
C VAL A 24 8.63 1.32 -5.58
N TYR A 25 7.41 0.96 -5.95
CA TYR A 25 6.80 -0.30 -5.56
C TYR A 25 7.40 -1.45 -6.37
N ASP A 26 8.17 -2.30 -5.71
CA ASP A 26 8.67 -3.53 -6.30
C ASP A 26 7.63 -4.65 -6.17
N PHE A 27 6.75 -4.72 -7.17
CA PHE A 27 5.68 -5.71 -7.22
C PHE A 27 6.19 -7.15 -7.19
N ARG A 28 7.39 -7.39 -7.77
CA ARG A 28 7.99 -8.71 -7.79
C ARG A 28 8.47 -9.10 -6.40
N ALA A 29 9.20 -8.21 -5.72
CA ALA A 29 9.64 -8.45 -4.35
C ALA A 29 8.46 -8.66 -3.39
N PHE A 30 7.37 -7.90 -3.56
CA PHE A 30 6.12 -8.11 -2.82
C PHE A 30 5.52 -9.50 -3.08
N THR A 31 5.45 -9.91 -4.35
CA THR A 31 4.87 -11.20 -4.74
C THR A 31 5.72 -12.35 -4.18
N ASP A 32 7.04 -12.29 -4.35
CA ASP A 32 8.00 -13.29 -3.84
C ASP A 32 7.88 -13.44 -2.32
N ARG A 33 7.78 -12.33 -1.57
CA ARG A 33 7.54 -12.35 -0.12
C ARG A 33 6.18 -12.98 0.22
N THR A 34 5.12 -12.59 -0.48
CA THR A 34 3.77 -13.12 -0.24
C THR A 34 3.71 -14.63 -0.49
N TYR A 35 4.46 -15.14 -1.48
CA TYR A 35 4.63 -16.58 -1.69
C TYR A 35 5.38 -17.25 -0.56
N ALA A 36 6.47 -16.66 -0.07
CA ALA A 36 7.23 -17.22 1.05
C ALA A 36 6.41 -17.25 2.37
N GLU A 37 5.49 -16.30 2.57
CA GLU A 37 4.65 -16.20 3.77
C GLU A 37 3.35 -17.01 3.68
N CYS A 38 2.99 -17.51 2.49
CA CYS A 38 1.77 -18.27 2.28
C CYS A 38 1.84 -19.63 3.01
N GLY A 39 1.07 -19.79 4.08
CA GLY A 39 0.98 -21.03 4.83
C GLY A 39 0.04 -22.09 4.22
N TYR A 40 -0.59 -21.80 3.08
CA TYR A 40 -1.55 -22.71 2.45
C TYR A 40 -0.88 -23.58 1.40
N SER A 41 -1.12 -24.89 1.47
CA SER A 41 -0.63 -25.86 0.49
C SER A 41 -1.66 -26.24 -0.58
N SER A 42 -2.90 -25.74 -0.44
CA SER A 42 -4.00 -26.00 -1.38
C SER A 42 -4.07 -24.88 -2.42
N ALA A 43 -3.93 -25.22 -3.70
CA ALA A 43 -3.94 -24.27 -4.81
C ALA A 43 -5.10 -23.22 -4.76
N PRO A 44 -6.38 -23.59 -4.49
CA PRO A 44 -7.44 -22.58 -4.37
C PRO A 44 -7.29 -21.66 -3.14
N MET A 45 -6.74 -22.15 -2.04
CA MET A 45 -6.51 -21.34 -0.83
C MET A 45 -5.33 -20.39 -1.02
N GLU A 46 -4.26 -20.88 -1.63
CA GLU A 46 -3.10 -20.10 -2.04
C GLU A 46 -3.53 -18.94 -2.97
N ALA A 47 -4.30 -19.24 -4.02
CA ALA A 47 -4.82 -18.21 -4.93
C ALA A 47 -5.69 -17.16 -4.20
N SER A 48 -6.54 -17.59 -3.27
CA SER A 48 -7.38 -16.69 -2.47
C SER A 48 -6.55 -15.79 -1.55
N TYR A 49 -5.48 -16.33 -0.95
CA TYR A 49 -4.55 -15.58 -0.12
C TYR A 49 -3.84 -14.49 -0.93
N PHE A 50 -3.29 -14.82 -2.10
CA PHE A 50 -2.67 -13.83 -2.99
C PHE A 50 -3.62 -12.70 -3.39
N GLN A 51 -4.85 -13.05 -3.76
CA GLN A 51 -5.87 -12.06 -4.10
C GLN A 51 -6.16 -11.12 -2.92
N ALA A 52 -6.28 -11.67 -1.71
CA ALA A 52 -6.50 -10.86 -0.51
C ALA A 52 -5.32 -9.92 -0.22
N MET A 53 -4.07 -10.38 -0.40
CA MET A 53 -2.88 -9.56 -0.18
C MET A 53 -2.74 -8.43 -1.21
N HIS A 54 -3.02 -8.71 -2.49
CA HIS A 54 -3.08 -7.66 -3.52
C HIS A 54 -4.17 -6.62 -3.24
N LEU A 55 -5.35 -7.05 -2.80
CA LEU A 55 -6.44 -6.13 -2.45
C LEU A 55 -6.05 -5.23 -1.28
N ARG A 56 -5.34 -5.76 -0.28
CA ARG A 56 -4.84 -4.97 0.86
C ARG A 56 -3.83 -3.92 0.42
N GLU A 57 -2.88 -4.28 -0.45
CA GLU A 57 -1.91 -3.33 -0.99
C GLU A 57 -2.60 -2.20 -1.78
N LEU A 58 -3.57 -2.53 -2.62
CA LEU A 58 -4.33 -1.53 -3.37
C LEU A 58 -5.15 -0.63 -2.44
N GLN A 59 -5.80 -1.21 -1.44
CA GLN A 59 -6.57 -0.45 -0.45
C GLN A 59 -5.66 0.52 0.32
N ALA A 60 -4.48 0.07 0.74
CA ALA A 60 -3.52 0.92 1.44
C ALA A 60 -3.04 2.09 0.58
N LEU A 61 -2.75 1.84 -0.71
CA LEU A 61 -2.41 2.90 -1.66
C LEU A 61 -3.55 3.93 -1.78
N ILE A 62 -4.79 3.47 -1.96
CA ILE A 62 -5.96 4.35 -2.06
C ILE A 62 -6.10 5.21 -0.80
N GLU A 63 -5.91 4.63 0.38
CA GLU A 63 -6.02 5.34 1.65
C GLU A 63 -4.93 6.40 1.83
N ILE A 64 -3.69 6.10 1.44
CA ILE A 64 -2.59 7.06 1.43
C ILE A 64 -2.90 8.21 0.48
N CYS A 65 -3.29 7.91 -0.78
CA CYS A 65 -3.61 8.92 -1.78
C CYS A 65 -4.77 9.83 -1.33
N ARG A 66 -5.85 9.25 -0.80
CA ARG A 66 -7.01 10.02 -0.31
C ARG A 66 -6.62 10.95 0.83
N ALA A 67 -5.74 10.51 1.74
CA ALA A 67 -5.27 11.34 2.83
C ALA A 67 -4.39 12.49 2.34
N CYS A 68 -3.52 12.25 1.35
CA CYS A 68 -2.67 13.26 0.74
C CYS A 68 -3.46 14.29 -0.08
N GLU A 69 -4.49 13.87 -0.80
CA GLU A 69 -5.41 14.75 -1.53
C GLU A 69 -6.42 15.46 -0.61
N MET A 70 -6.37 15.20 0.70
CA MET A 70 -7.29 15.74 1.71
C MET A 70 -8.76 15.51 1.33
N VAL A 71 -9.07 14.34 0.76
CA VAL A 71 -10.43 13.98 0.36
C VAL A 71 -11.32 13.91 1.60
N ASP A 72 -12.36 14.74 1.65
CA ASP A 72 -13.34 14.73 2.74
C ASP A 72 -14.02 13.34 2.86
N GLY A 73 -14.18 12.87 4.10
CA GLY A 73 -14.75 11.55 4.40
C GLY A 73 -13.81 10.37 4.13
N GLY A 74 -12.50 10.61 3.94
CA GLY A 74 -11.46 9.58 4.01
C GLY A 74 -11.30 8.99 5.42
N PRO A 75 -10.80 7.74 5.55
CA PRO A 75 -10.55 7.14 6.86
C PRO A 75 -9.39 7.80 7.61
N TYR A 76 -8.51 8.50 6.90
CA TYR A 76 -7.35 9.18 7.48
C TYR A 76 -7.27 10.63 7.04
N ARG A 77 -6.66 11.44 7.91
CA ARG A 77 -6.26 12.81 7.64
C ARG A 77 -4.74 12.91 7.74
N LEU A 78 -4.12 13.47 6.69
CA LEU A 78 -2.71 13.79 6.71
C LEU A 78 -2.45 14.98 7.65
N GLN A 79 -1.47 14.81 8.52
CA GLN A 79 -0.97 15.81 9.44
C GLN A 79 0.55 15.68 9.58
N GLY A 80 1.20 16.72 10.12
CA GLY A 80 2.66 16.78 10.24
C GLY A 80 3.33 17.52 9.09
N ALA A 81 4.66 17.63 9.14
CA ALA A 81 5.45 18.35 8.15
C ALA A 81 5.92 17.42 7.03
N SER A 82 6.21 18.00 5.86
CA SER A 82 6.78 17.24 4.72
C SER A 82 8.04 16.45 5.11
N ALA A 83 8.89 17.01 5.97
CA ALA A 83 10.12 16.36 6.42
C ALA A 83 9.88 15.08 7.25
N ASP A 84 8.73 14.95 7.91
CA ASP A 84 8.39 13.75 8.65
C ASP A 84 7.87 12.66 7.70
N ILE A 85 7.10 13.04 6.66
CA ILE A 85 6.69 12.13 5.58
C ILE A 85 7.91 11.57 4.86
N ASP A 86 8.88 12.42 4.52
CA ASP A 86 10.12 12.00 3.86
C ASP A 86 10.91 10.98 4.70
N ARG A 87 10.91 11.15 6.03
CA ARG A 87 11.56 10.22 6.95
C ARG A 87 10.87 8.84 6.95
N VAL A 88 9.55 8.82 6.96
CA VAL A 88 8.77 7.58 6.90
C VAL A 88 8.96 6.87 5.56
N LEU A 89 8.98 7.62 4.46
CA LEU A 89 9.27 7.08 3.14
C LEU A 89 10.67 6.44 3.07
N ALA A 90 11.69 7.13 3.59
CA ALA A 90 13.04 6.58 3.67
C ALA A 90 13.11 5.31 4.53
N ARG A 91 12.42 5.28 5.67
CA ARG A 91 12.30 4.09 6.53
C ARG A 91 11.54 2.96 5.85
N ASN A 92 10.53 3.28 5.03
CA ASN A 92 9.82 2.27 4.27
C ASN A 92 10.75 1.62 3.23
N ALA A 93 11.49 2.45 2.50
CA ALA A 93 12.42 2.05 1.44
C ALA A 93 13.64 1.22 1.92
N GLN A 94 13.97 1.27 3.22
CA GLN A 94 15.02 0.44 3.81
C GLN A 94 14.64 -1.05 3.93
N ASP A 95 13.37 -1.39 3.76
CA ASP A 95 12.94 -2.79 3.75
C ASP A 95 13.24 -3.46 2.41
N GLY A 96 13.58 -4.75 2.45
CA GLY A 96 13.94 -5.50 1.23
C GLY A 96 12.79 -5.70 0.23
N ALA A 97 11.54 -5.46 0.63
CA ALA A 97 10.38 -5.39 -0.25
C ALA A 97 9.36 -4.37 0.31
N PRO A 98 9.56 -3.06 0.06
CA PRO A 98 8.67 -2.02 0.58
C PRO A 98 7.24 -2.20 0.05
N THR A 99 6.25 -2.10 0.93
CA THR A 99 4.83 -2.23 0.57
C THR A 99 4.02 -1.00 0.99
N TYR A 100 2.85 -0.80 0.39
CA TYR A 100 1.91 0.25 0.76
C TYR A 100 1.22 -0.06 2.08
N THR A 101 0.93 -1.32 2.37
CA THR A 101 0.37 -1.70 3.68
C THR A 101 1.33 -1.30 4.80
N ARG A 102 2.63 -1.62 4.67
CA ARG A 102 3.64 -1.20 5.64
C ARG A 102 3.82 0.31 5.69
N LEU A 103 3.80 0.99 4.54
CA LEU A 103 3.88 2.45 4.52
C LEU A 103 2.72 3.09 5.29
N LEU A 104 1.49 2.62 5.05
CA LEU A 104 0.30 3.08 5.76
C LEU A 104 0.44 2.86 7.27
N GLU A 105 0.89 1.68 7.70
CA GLU A 105 1.16 1.38 9.10
C GLU A 105 2.19 2.35 9.71
N LEU A 106 3.30 2.60 9.01
CA LEU A 106 4.34 3.52 9.49
C LEU A 106 3.82 4.96 9.60
N LEU A 107 3.04 5.42 8.62
CA LEU A 107 2.43 6.75 8.64
C LEU A 107 1.44 6.91 9.81
N VAL A 108 0.67 5.87 10.13
CA VAL A 108 -0.24 5.86 11.29
C VAL A 108 0.55 5.80 12.61
N GLN A 109 1.57 4.93 12.70
CA GLN A 109 2.40 4.77 13.89
C GLN A 109 3.15 6.05 14.25
N ASP A 110 3.69 6.74 13.26
CA ASP A 110 4.43 8.00 13.45
C ASP A 110 3.47 9.20 13.58
N GLY A 111 2.14 8.97 13.58
CA GLY A 111 1.12 9.98 13.81
C GLY A 111 0.93 10.96 12.65
N LEU A 112 1.43 10.64 11.45
CA LEU A 112 1.28 11.44 10.23
C LEU A 112 -0.08 11.21 9.57
N LEU A 113 -0.65 10.02 9.73
CA LEU A 113 -2.04 9.74 9.39
C LEU A 113 -2.84 9.50 10.66
N ALA A 114 -3.72 10.46 10.99
CA ALA A 114 -4.68 10.30 12.07
C ALA A 114 -6.01 9.77 11.52
N PRO A 115 -6.73 8.92 12.26
CA PRO A 115 -8.11 8.58 11.90
C PRO A 115 -8.94 9.85 11.74
N ALA A 116 -9.67 9.97 10.63
CA ALA A 116 -10.59 11.07 10.47
C ALA A 116 -11.72 10.94 11.50
N GLU A 117 -12.03 12.02 12.24
CA GLU A 117 -13.20 12.04 13.11
C GLU A 117 -14.43 11.71 12.27
N ARG A 118 -15.11 10.63 12.65
CA ARG A 118 -16.36 10.23 12.03
C ARG A 118 -17.41 11.27 12.41
N LYS A 119 -17.76 12.16 11.47
CA LYS A 119 -18.95 13.00 11.61
C LYS A 119 -20.17 12.08 11.49
N ASP A 120 -20.77 11.76 12.63
CA ASP A 120 -22.11 11.16 12.70
C ASP A 120 -23.19 12.11 12.18
#